data_AF-A0A2J6HVK2-F1
#
_entry.id   AF-A0A2J6HVK2-F1
#
_cell.length_a   1.000
_cell.length_b   1.000
_cell.length_c   1.000
_cell.angle_alpha   90.00
_cell.angle_beta   90.00
_cell.angle_gamma   90.00
#
_symmetry.space_group_name_H-M   'P 1'
#
loop_
_entity.id
_entity.type
_entity.pdbx_description
1 polymer ?
#
loop_
_entity_poly.entity_id
_entity_poly.type
_entity_poly.pdbx_seq_one_letter_code
_entity_poly.pdbx_strand_id
1 'polypeptide(L)' 'MAMSIKRKTKITVYKEITFKLSSRQKRSLMNYCRARHTTPIKLIKRSIRPYIELYAESRPEEIPMPNQLDLFDEDPS' A
#
# COMPACT_ATOMS: atom_id res chain seq x y z
N MET A 1 3.82 -12.72 45.09
CA MET A 1 3.69 -13.20 43.69
C MET A 1 2.95 -12.12 42.90
N ALA A 2 3.63 -11.39 42.02
CA ALA A 2 2.97 -10.38 41.20
C ALA A 2 2.23 -11.05 40.02
N MET A 3 0.91 -10.88 39.96
CA MET A 3 0.09 -11.36 38.83
C MET A 3 0.47 -10.59 37.56
N SER A 4 1.06 -11.30 36.59
CA SER A 4 1.28 -10.76 35.24
C SER A 4 -0.07 -10.47 34.59
N ILE A 5 -0.43 -9.20 34.44
CA ILE A 5 -1.63 -8.79 33.69
C ILE A 5 -1.39 -9.17 32.22
N LYS A 6 -1.98 -10.29 31.78
CA LYS A 6 -1.95 -10.68 30.37
C LYS A 6 -2.66 -9.61 29.55
N ARG A 7 -1.90 -8.79 28.82
CA ARG A 7 -2.46 -7.83 27.86
C ARG A 7 -3.32 -8.61 26.86
N LYS A 8 -4.63 -8.33 26.81
CA LYS A 8 -5.53 -8.93 25.83
C LYS A 8 -5.03 -8.53 24.43
N THR A 9 -4.63 -9.51 23.63
CA THR A 9 -4.19 -9.27 22.25
C THR A 9 -5.35 -8.66 21.48
N LYS A 10 -5.17 -7.47 20.89
CA LYS A 10 -6.18 -6.89 19.98
C LYS A 10 -6.42 -7.87 18.84
N ILE A 11 -7.66 -8.29 18.67
CA ILE A 11 -8.07 -9.16 17.57
C ILE A 11 -7.93 -8.35 16.27
N THR A 12 -7.14 -8.85 15.32
CA THR A 12 -7.07 -8.25 13.99
C THR A 12 -8.35 -8.59 13.23
N VAL A 13 -9.16 -7.56 12.95
CA VAL A 13 -10.39 -7.73 12.15
C VAL A 13 -10.02 -7.56 10.68
N TYR A 14 -10.22 -8.60 9.89
CA TYR A 14 -10.03 -8.57 8.44
C TYR A 14 -11.32 -8.18 7.73
N LYS A 15 -11.21 -7.49 6.60
CA LYS A 15 -12.33 -7.13 5.70
C LYS A 15 -12.07 -7.71 4.31
N GLU A 16 -13.12 -8.21 3.66
CA GLU A 16 -13.05 -8.79 2.33
C GLU A 16 -13.16 -7.71 1.24
N ILE A 17 -12.38 -7.87 0.17
CA ILE A 17 -12.45 -7.02 -1.03
C ILE A 17 -12.58 -7.95 -2.24
N THR A 18 -13.68 -7.82 -2.98
CA THR A 18 -13.97 -8.64 -4.16
C THR A 18 -13.97 -7.76 -5.40
N PHE A 19 -13.17 -8.13 -6.40
CA PHE A 19 -13.12 -7.44 -7.69
C PHE A 19 -13.19 -8.45 -8.82
N LYS A 20 -13.77 -8.02 -9.95
CA LYS A 20 -13.87 -8.85 -11.16
C LYS A 20 -12.63 -8.66 -12.01
N LEU A 21 -12.15 -9.75 -12.60
CA LEU A 21 -11.10 -9.74 -13.61
C LEU A 21 -11.65 -10.35 -14.90
N SER A 22 -11.21 -9.83 -16.04
CA SER A 22 -11.43 -10.52 -17.31
C SER A 22 -10.71 -11.86 -17.32
N SER A 23 -11.20 -12.81 -18.11
CA SER A 23 -10.58 -14.13 -18.27
C SER A 23 -9.10 -14.03 -18.66
N ARG A 24 -8.77 -13.07 -19.53
CA ARG A 24 -7.38 -12.81 -19.96
C ARG A 24 -6.53 -12.27 -18.81
N GLN A 25 -7.04 -11.31 -18.04
CA GLN A 25 -6.33 -10.75 -16.88
C GLN A 25 -6.03 -11.82 -15.83
N LYS A 26 -7.03 -12.66 -15.50
CA LYS A 26 -6.85 -13.76 -14.55
C LYS A 26 -5.80 -14.77 -15.04
N ARG A 27 -5.82 -15.14 -16.32
CA ARG A 27 -4.82 -16.06 -16.89
C ARG A 27 -3.41 -15.47 -16.83
N SER A 28 -3.26 -14.19 -17.19
CA SER A 28 -1.99 -13.48 -17.13
C SER A 28 -1.45 -13.42 -15.69
N LEU A 29 -2.30 -13.06 -14.73
CA LEU A 29 -1.95 -13.00 -13.30
C LEU A 29 -1.44 -14.35 -12.77
N MET A 30 -2.12 -15.44 -13.12
CA MET A 30 -1.74 -16.78 -12.68
C MET A 30 -0.41 -17.22 -13.30
N ASN A 31 -0.17 -16.94 -14.59
CA ASN A 31 1.10 -17.27 -15.25
C ASN A 31 2.27 -16.53 -14.61
N TYR A 32 2.10 -15.24 -14.34
CA TYR A 32 3.09 -14.44 -13.62
C TYR A 32 3.37 -15.00 -12.22
N CYS A 33 2.31 -15.36 -11.48
CA CYS A 33 2.46 -15.91 -10.13
C CYS A 33 3.23 -17.23 -10.13
N ARG A 34 3.00 -18.09 -11.12
CA ARG A 34 3.74 -19.34 -11.32
C ARG A 34 5.22 -19.08 -11.61
N ALA A 35 5.52 -18.17 -12.54
CA ALA A 35 6.90 -17.86 -12.94
C ALA A 35 7.75 -17.28 -11.80
N ARG A 36 7.13 -16.57 -10.84
CA ARG A 36 7.82 -15.93 -9.71
C ARG A 36 7.61 -16.62 -8.36
N HIS A 37 7.06 -17.84 -8.36
CA HIS A 37 6.76 -18.62 -7.15
C HIS A 37 6.03 -17.80 -6.07
N THR A 38 5.02 -17.04 -6.48
CA THR A 38 4.22 -16.18 -5.60
C THR A 38 2.73 -16.52 -5.72
N THR A 39 1.92 -15.96 -4.83
CA THR A 39 0.47 -16.09 -4.89
C THR A 39 -0.17 -14.78 -5.35
N PRO A 40 -1.34 -14.82 -6.00
CA PRO A 40 -2.08 -13.61 -6.38
C PRO A 40 -2.30 -12.67 -5.19
N ILE A 41 -2.65 -13.22 -4.02
CA ILE A 41 -2.87 -12.45 -2.79
C ILE A 41 -1.58 -11.75 -2.36
N LYS A 42 -0.44 -12.45 -2.33
CA LYS A 42 0.85 -11.88 -1.93
C LYS A 42 1.29 -10.78 -2.90
N LEU A 43 1.07 -10.99 -4.20
CA LEU A 43 1.35 -9.98 -5.22
C LEU A 43 0.48 -8.74 -5.00
N ILE A 44 -0.83 -8.90 -4.92
CA ILE A 44 -1.77 -7.78 -4.78
C ILE A 44 -1.45 -6.99 -3.50
N LYS A 45 -1.31 -7.69 -2.36
CA LYS A 45 -0.93 -7.04 -1.09
C LYS A 45 0.38 -6.27 -1.19
N ARG A 46 1.39 -6.80 -1.89
CA ARG A 46 2.66 -6.11 -2.10
C ARG A 46 2.50 -4.87 -2.98
N SER A 47 1.68 -4.96 -4.04
CA SER A 47 1.44 -3.85 -4.95
C SER A 47 0.63 -2.72 -4.30
N ILE A 48 -0.32 -3.05 -3.42
CA ILE A 48 -1.15 -2.06 -2.74
C ILE A 48 -0.58 -1.59 -1.39
N ARG A 49 0.50 -2.23 -0.91
CA ARG A 49 1.13 -1.96 0.39
C ARG A 49 1.37 -0.46 0.66
N PRO A 50 1.93 0.31 -0.29
CA PRO A 50 2.17 1.74 -0.07
C PRO A 50 0.88 2.53 0.21
N TYR A 51 -0.23 2.13 -0.42
CA TYR A 51 -1.52 2.82 -0.30
C TYR A 51 -2.32 2.44 0.95
N ILE A 52 -1.99 1.32 1.60
CA ILE A 52 -2.69 0.87 2.81
C ILE A 52 -1.90 1.14 4.10
N GLU A 53 -0.58 1.34 4.01
CA GLU A 53 0.27 1.63 5.18
C GLU A 53 0.42 3.14 5.43
N LEU A 54 0.49 3.97 4.37
CA LEU A 54 0.78 5.40 4.51
C LEU A 54 -0.45 6.28 4.80
N TYR A 55 -1.67 5.75 4.60
CA TYR A 55 -2.92 6.52 4.66
C TYR A 55 -3.83 6.13 5.84
N ALA A 56 -3.31 5.37 6.81
CA ALA A 56 -4.11 4.87 7.93
C ALA A 56 -4.43 5.93 9.00
N GLU A 57 -3.59 6.96 9.15
CA GLU A 57 -3.65 7.90 10.28
C GLU A 57 -4.02 9.34 9.85
N SER A 58 -3.60 9.81 8.67
CA SER A 58 -4.08 11.06 8.06
C SER A 58 -3.77 11.07 6.56
N ARG A 59 -4.55 11.84 5.79
CA ARG A 59 -4.16 12.21 4.42
C ARG A 59 -2.85 13.00 4.57
N PRO A 60 -1.73 12.62 3.93
CA PRO A 60 -0.55 13.48 3.94
C PRO A 60 -1.02 14.85 3.42
N GLU A 61 -0.82 15.88 4.23
CA GLU A 61 -1.00 17.27 3.80
C GLU A 61 -0.28 17.38 2.46
N GLU A 62 -0.98 17.90 1.45
CA GLU A 62 -0.44 18.07 0.11
C GLU A 62 0.93 18.73 0.28
N ILE A 63 2.01 17.98 0.03
CA ILE A 63 3.35 18.56 0.00
C ILE A 63 3.23 19.64 -1.07
N PRO A 64 3.32 20.94 -0.73
CA PRO A 64 3.32 21.95 -1.75
C PRO A 64 4.54 21.63 -2.59
N MET A 65 4.30 21.16 -3.81
CA MET A 65 5.35 21.10 -4.82
C MET A 65 5.89 22.52 -4.87
N PRO A 66 7.16 22.77 -4.53
CA PRO A 66 7.72 24.10 -4.66
C PRO A 66 7.47 24.50 -6.10
N ASN A 67 6.80 25.63 -6.31
CA ASN A 67 6.48 26.13 -7.64
C ASN A 67 7.77 26.08 -8.45
N GLN A 68 7.79 25.24 -9.48
CA GLN A 68 8.98 25.01 -10.31
C GLN A 68 9.47 26.30 -11.02
N LEU A 69 8.67 27.37 -10.91
CA LEU A 69 8.95 28.73 -11.36
C LEU A 69 9.90 29.49 -10.43
N ASP A 70 9.96 29.17 -9.13
CA ASP A 70 10.86 29.84 -8.18
C ASP A 70 12.35 29.48 -8.41
N LEU A 71 12.63 28.52 -9.30
CA LEU A 71 14.00 28.13 -9.68
C LEU A 71 14.66 29.10 -10.67
N PHE A 72 13.90 30.03 -11.26
CA PHE A 72 14.38 30.90 -12.34
C PHE A 72 14.47 32.39 -11.93
N ASP A 73 14.10 32.74 -10.70
CA ASP A 73 14.09 34.13 -10.22
C ASP A 73 15.41 34.55 -9.53
N GLU A 74 16.40 33.64 -9.42
CA GLU A 74 17.72 33.92 -8.80
C GLU A 74 18.88 34.04 -9.80
N ASP A 75 18.66 34.59 -11.00
CA ASP A 75 19.76 35.05 -11.87
C ASP A 75 19.72 36.59 -12.04
N PRO A 76 20.44 37.36 -11.21
CA PRO A 76 20.85 38.71 -11.55
C PRO A 76 22.20 38.66 -12.30
N SER A 77 22.17 38.66 -13.64
CA SER A 77 23.34 38.97 -14.47
C SER A 77 22.98 39.80 -15.69
#